data_AF-A0A382A658-F1
#
_entry.id   AF-A0A382A658-F1
#
_cell.length_a   1.000
_cell.length_b   1.000
_cell.length_c   1.000
_cell.angle_alpha   90.00
_cell.angle_beta   90.00
_cell.angle_gamma   90.00
#
_symmetry.space_group_name_H-M   'P 1'
#
loop_
_entity.id
_entity.type
_entity.pdbx_description
1 polymer ?
#
loop_
_entity_poly.entity_id
_entity_poly.type
_entity_poly.pdbx_seq_one_letter_code
_entity_poly.pdbx_strand_id
1 'polypeptide(L)' 'MNNLGITKQYFFLKEFILFSVFICFITGQSDPFSFKNISVEDGLSESTVKVIFEDHYGFIY' A
#
# COMPACT_ATOMS: atom_id res chain seq x y z
N MET A 1 -12.16 43.61 -12.73
CA MET A 1 -11.72 42.20 -12.73
C MET A 1 -12.96 41.34 -12.95
N ASN A 2 -12.98 40.52 -14.00
CA ASN A 2 -14.20 39.92 -14.52
C ASN A 2 -14.59 38.67 -13.72
N ASN A 3 -15.81 38.65 -13.14
CA ASN A 3 -16.35 37.49 -12.41
C ASN A 3 -16.33 36.19 -13.24
N LEU A 4 -16.39 36.30 -14.57
CA LEU A 4 -16.30 35.18 -15.51
C LEU A 4 -14.91 34.50 -15.51
N GLY A 5 -13.83 35.25 -15.27
CA GLY A 5 -12.48 34.69 -15.18
C GLY A 5 -12.29 33.92 -13.88
N ILE A 6 -12.91 34.41 -12.80
CA ILE A 6 -12.87 33.80 -11.48
C ILE A 6 -13.65 32.47 -11.47
N THR A 7 -14.84 32.41 -12.07
CA THR A 7 -15.62 31.15 -12.15
C THR A 7 -14.94 30.08 -12.99
N LYS A 8 -14.29 30.46 -14.11
CA LYS A 8 -13.46 29.53 -14.89
C LYS A 8 -12.29 28.98 -14.08
N GLN A 9 -11.63 29.81 -13.28
CA GLN A 9 -10.53 29.38 -12.42
C GLN A 9 -10.99 28.31 -11.40
N TYR A 10 -12.14 28.50 -10.74
CA TYR A 10 -12.70 27.49 -9.82
C TYR A 10 -13.12 26.20 -10.52
N PHE A 11 -13.61 26.30 -11.75
CA PHE A 11 -13.94 25.13 -12.57
C PHE A 11 -12.68 24.28 -12.83
N PHE A 12 -11.58 24.88 -13.28
CA PHE A 12 -10.33 24.16 -13.51
C PHE A 12 -9.73 23.56 -12.22
N LEU A 13 -9.77 24.29 -11.10
CA LEU A 13 -9.29 23.78 -9.81
C LEU A 13 -10.11 22.57 -9.32
N LYS A 14 -11.43 22.58 -9.53
CA LYS A 14 -12.30 21.46 -9.16
C LYS A 14 -11.95 20.19 -9.94
N GLU A 15 -11.75 20.30 -11.25
CA GLU A 15 -11.37 19.15 -12.09
C GLU A 15 -10.02 18.57 -11.66
N PHE A 16 -9.05 19.42 -11.31
CA PHE A 16 -7.76 18.96 -10.80
C PHE A 16 -7.88 18.21 -9.47
N ILE A 17 -8.70 18.70 -8.55
CA ILE A 17 -8.95 18.03 -7.26
C ILE A 17 -9.63 16.67 -7.49
N LEU A 18 -10.66 16.61 -8.34
CA LEU A 18 -11.34 15.35 -8.68
C LEU A 18 -10.38 14.34 -9.31
N PHE A 19 -9.51 14.80 -10.21
CA PHE A 19 -8.51 13.95 -10.85
C PHE A 19 -7.47 13.43 -9.85
N SER A 20 -7.00 14.27 -8.93
CA SER A 20 -6.08 13.84 -7.87
C SER A 20 -6.72 12.78 -6.96
N VAL A 21 -7.98 12.95 -6.58
CA VAL A 21 -8.71 11.97 -5.77
C VAL A 21 -8.85 10.65 -6.52
N PHE A 22 -9.19 10.70 -7.81
CA PHE A 22 -9.30 9.53 -8.67
C PHE A 22 -7.98 8.74 -8.79
N ILE A 23 -6.85 9.43 -8.95
CA ILE A 23 -5.52 8.78 -8.98
C ILE A 23 -5.24 8.04 -7.66
N CYS A 24 -5.54 8.65 -6.52
CA CYS A 24 -5.33 8.02 -5.22
C CYS A 24 -6.14 6.72 -5.05
N PHE A 25 -7.36 6.65 -5.60
CA PHE A 25 -8.16 5.42 -5.57
C PHE A 25 -7.53 4.28 -6.39
N ILE A 26 -6.89 4.59 -7.52
CA ILE A 26 -6.27 3.58 -8.38
C ILE A 26 -4.98 3.05 -7.73
N THR A 27 -4.18 3.93 -7.11
CA THR A 27 -2.88 3.57 -6.53
C THR A 27 -2.97 3.01 -5.11
N GLY A 28 -4.07 3.23 -4.40
CA GLY A 28 -4.28 2.76 -3.02
C GLY A 28 -4.64 1.28 -2.88
N GLN A 29 -4.63 0.51 -3.98
CA GLN A 29 -4.77 -0.94 -3.92
C GLN A 29 -3.47 -1.52 -3.35
N SER A 30 -3.44 -1.75 -2.04
CA SER A 30 -2.34 -2.47 -1.38
C SER A 30 -2.13 -3.82 -2.07
N ASP A 31 -0.87 -4.23 -2.24
CA ASP A 31 -0.56 -5.59 -2.68
C ASP A 31 -1.39 -6.58 -1.87
N PRO A 32 -2.17 -7.47 -2.51
CA PRO A 32 -2.96 -8.45 -1.79
C PRO A 32 -1.99 -9.28 -0.96
N PHE A 33 -2.06 -9.14 0.37
CA PHE A 33 -1.21 -9.77 1.38
C PHE A 33 -0.18 -10.75 0.80
N SER A 34 0.96 -10.21 0.33
CA SER A 34 2.00 -11.03 -0.30
C SER A 34 2.83 -11.65 0.82
N PHE A 35 2.56 -12.92 1.12
CA PHE A 35 3.34 -13.68 2.08
C PHE A 35 4.47 -14.40 1.37
N LYS A 36 5.70 -14.20 1.85
CA LYS A 36 6.80 -15.09 1.50
C LYS A 36 6.59 -16.42 2.21
N ASN A 37 6.47 -17.50 1.44
CA ASN A 37 6.44 -18.85 1.99
C ASN A 37 7.87 -19.32 2.23
N ILE A 38 8.11 -19.91 3.40
CA ILE A 38 9.35 -20.58 3.77
C ILE A 38 8.98 -22.02 4.06
N SER A 39 9.59 -22.96 3.35
CA SER A 39 9.30 -24.39 3.48
C SER A 39 10.57 -25.20 3.79
N VAL A 40 10.44 -26.53 3.78
CA VAL A 40 11.57 -27.44 4.04
C VAL A 40 12.67 -27.25 2.99
N GLU A 41 12.30 -26.94 1.75
CA GLU A 41 13.20 -26.65 0.63
C GLU A 41 14.05 -25.39 0.87
N ASP A 42 13.54 -24.43 1.65
CA ASP A 42 14.25 -23.21 2.04
C ASP A 42 15.12 -23.39 3.29
N GLY A 43 15.14 -24.60 3.88
CA GLY A 43 15.94 -24.95 5.05
C GLY A 43 15.16 -25.03 6.37
N LEU A 44 13.83 -24.97 6.33
CA LEU A 44 13.01 -25.25 7.51
C LEU A 44 13.13 -26.73 7.90
N SER A 45 13.27 -27.03 9.20
CA SER A 45 13.45 -28.41 9.67
C SER A 45 12.23 -29.30 9.44
N GLU A 46 11.02 -28.74 9.56
CA GLU A 46 9.74 -29.43 9.43
C GLU A 46 8.67 -28.50 8.86
N SER A 47 7.71 -29.05 8.13
CA SER A 47 6.61 -28.25 7.54
C SER A 47 5.59 -27.73 8.56
N THR A 48 5.58 -28.30 9.77
CA THR A 48 4.64 -27.91 10.85
C THR A 48 5.36 -27.10 11.92
N VAL A 49 5.10 -25.79 11.95
CA VAL A 49 5.65 -24.87 12.96
C VAL A 49 4.71 -24.81 14.17
N LYS A 50 5.22 -25.14 15.36
CA LYS A 50 4.44 -25.14 16.62
C LYS A 50 4.56 -23.85 17.41
N VAL A 51 5.72 -23.21 17.33
CA VAL A 51 6.08 -22.00 18.08
C VAL A 51 6.94 -21.13 17.16
N ILE A 52 6.75 -19.82 17.23
CA ILE A 52 7.61 -18.81 16.61
C ILE A 52 8.01 -17.85 17.72
N PHE A 53 9.31 -17.59 17.89
CA PHE A 53 9.78 -16.57 18.81
C PHE A 53 11.00 -15.82 18.27
N GLU A 54 11.21 -14.60 18.76
CA GLU A 54 12.36 -13.76 18.45
C GLU A 54 13.26 -13.67 19.68
N ASP A 55 14.57 -13.82 19.49
CA ASP A 55 15.54 -13.65 20.57
C ASP A 55 16.00 -12.18 20.74
N HIS A 56 16.85 -11.93 21.73
CA HIS A 56 17.38 -10.58 21.98
C HIS A 56 18.30 -10.04 20.88
N TYR A 57 18.77 -10.90 19.96
CA TYR A 57 19.62 -10.52 18.83
C TYR A 57 18.81 -10.32 17.54
N GLY A 58 17.50 -10.58 17.56
CA GLY A 58 16.60 -10.44 16.41
C GLY A 58 16.54 -11.68 15.52
N PHE A 59 17.01 -12.84 15.99
CA PHE A 59 16.86 -14.10 15.27
C PHE A 59 15.49 -14.72 15.53
N ILE A 60 14.89 -15.25 14.46
CA ILE A 60 13.61 -15.97 14.50
C ILE A 60 13.87 -17.47 14.63
N TYR A 61 13.18 -18.11 15.57
CA TYR A 61 13.23 -19.53 15.87
C TYR A 61 11.85 -20.18 15.84
#